data_AF-A0A7S3I4Z3-F1
#
_entry.id   AF-A0A7S3I4Z3-F1
#
_cell.length_a   1.000
_cell.length_b   1.000
_cell.length_c   1.000
_cell.angle_alpha   90.00
_cell.angle_beta   90.00
_cell.angle_gamma   90.00
#
_symmetry.space_group_name_H-M   'P 1'
#
loop_
_entity.id
_entity.type
_entity.pdbx_description
1 polymer ?
#
loop_
_entity_poly.entity_id
_entity_poly.type
_entity_poly.pdbx_seq_one_letter_code
_entity_poly.pdbx_strand_id
1 'polypeptide(L)'
;QTLRIFDDNLGVALPERSYGEDCRFFTPEHPSSPCANFSDAVFDVHFVAHFLGWWGKMMIMRDWYLAWACSIGFEICEITFRHWLPNFWECWWDHLFLDLF
;
A
#
# COMPACT_ATOMS: atom_id res chain seq x y z
N GLN A 1 4.20 0.45 -29.94
CA GLN A 1 2.73 0.29 -30.06
C GLN A 1 2.25 -1.15 -29.77
N THR A 2 3.11 -2.16 -29.71
CA THR A 2 2.74 -3.58 -29.50
C THR A 2 2.01 -3.88 -28.17
N LEU A 3 2.32 -3.15 -27.09
CA LEU A 3 1.71 -3.40 -25.77
C LEU A 3 0.24 -2.99 -25.67
N ARG A 4 -0.25 -2.14 -26.59
CA ARG A 4 -1.69 -1.79 -26.66
C ARG A 4 -2.59 -2.95 -27.10
N ILE A 5 -2.01 -4.03 -27.61
CA ILE A 5 -2.75 -5.25 -27.98
C ILE A 5 -3.30 -5.94 -26.72
N PHE A 6 -2.63 -5.77 -25.58
CA PHE A 6 -2.98 -6.42 -24.32
C PHE A 6 -3.76 -5.52 -23.35
N ASP A 7 -3.65 -4.20 -23.52
CA ASP A 7 -4.36 -3.22 -22.71
C ASP A 7 -4.67 -1.97 -23.55
N ASP A 8 -5.95 -1.79 -23.84
CA ASP A 8 -6.45 -0.65 -24.61
C ASP A 8 -6.27 0.69 -23.87
N ASN A 9 -6.13 0.67 -22.54
CA ASN A 9 -5.94 1.85 -21.71
C ASN A 9 -4.45 2.23 -21.53
N LEU A 10 -3.53 1.57 -22.23
CA LEU A 10 -2.10 1.80 -22.06
C LEU A 10 -1.68 3.23 -22.48
N GLY A 11 -1.09 3.94 -21.51
CA GLY A 11 -0.67 5.34 -21.65
C GLY A 11 -1.68 6.36 -21.13
N VAL A 12 -2.82 5.91 -20.60
CA VAL A 12 -3.73 6.75 -19.81
C VAL A 12 -3.19 6.83 -18.38
N ALA A 13 -3.20 8.03 -17.79
CA ALA A 13 -2.80 8.21 -16.40
C ALA A 13 -3.77 7.46 -15.48
N LEU A 14 -3.23 6.64 -14.59
CA LEU A 14 -4.02 5.95 -13.57
C LEU A 14 -4.52 6.98 -12.54
N PRO A 15 -5.72 6.79 -11.97
CA PRO A 15 -6.21 7.64 -10.91
C PRO A 15 -5.32 7.48 -9.67
N GLU A 16 -4.82 8.61 -9.15
CA GLU A 16 -4.10 8.65 -7.88
C GLU A 16 -5.11 8.82 -6.74
N ARG A 17 -4.91 8.07 -5.65
CA ARG A 17 -5.78 8.06 -4.47
C ARG A 17 -4.96 8.36 -3.24
N SER A 18 -5.49 9.18 -2.33
CA SER A 18 -4.96 9.31 -0.97
C SER A 18 -5.72 8.35 -0.05
N TYR A 19 -5.02 7.46 0.65
CA TYR A 19 -5.61 6.52 1.62
C TYR A 19 -5.67 7.12 3.03
N GLY A 20 -4.87 8.15 3.30
CA GLY A 20 -4.70 8.80 4.61
C GLY A 20 -5.65 9.95 4.92
N GLU A 21 -6.75 10.11 4.17
CA GLU A 21 -7.72 11.20 4.43
C GLU A 21 -8.52 10.99 5.73
N ASP A 22 -8.90 9.75 6.05
CA ASP A 22 -9.59 9.38 7.28
C ASP A 22 -9.10 8.03 7.79
N CYS A 23 -8.30 8.04 8.87
CA CYS A 23 -7.67 6.83 9.41
C CYS A 23 -8.44 6.16 10.54
N ARG A 24 -9.73 6.45 10.69
CA ARG A 24 -10.60 5.73 11.62
C ARG A 24 -10.90 4.33 11.10
N PHE A 25 -10.74 3.31 11.96
CA PHE A 25 -11.13 1.94 11.64
C PHE A 25 -12.63 1.77 11.45
N PHE A 26 -13.42 2.59 12.17
CA PHE A 26 -14.88 2.54 12.17
C PHE A 26 -15.45 3.91 11.80
N THR A 27 -16.08 3.99 10.64
CA THR A 27 -16.70 5.16 10.02
C THR A 27 -18.16 4.83 9.70
N PRO A 28 -19.07 4.86 10.69
CA PRO A 28 -20.47 4.47 10.49
C PRO A 28 -21.23 5.43 9.55
N GLU A 29 -20.66 6.61 9.30
CA GLU A 29 -21.19 7.59 8.34
C GLU A 29 -20.91 7.22 6.87
N HIS A 30 -20.00 6.27 6.61
CA HIS A 30 -19.55 5.95 5.26
C HIS A 30 -20.61 5.16 4.47
N PRO A 31 -20.92 5.52 3.22
CA PRO A 31 -22.04 4.95 2.47
C PRO A 31 -21.87 3.47 2.09
N SER A 32 -20.64 2.97 1.99
CA SER A 32 -20.37 1.58 1.57
C SER A 32 -20.36 0.58 2.74
N SER A 33 -19.61 0.87 3.79
CA SER A 33 -19.56 0.02 5.00
C SER A 33 -19.02 0.81 6.20
N PRO A 34 -19.36 0.39 7.43
CA PRO A 34 -18.84 1.03 8.64
C PRO A 34 -17.33 0.89 8.84
N CYS A 35 -16.63 0.05 8.08
CA CYS A 35 -15.17 -0.13 8.15
C CYS A 35 -14.52 0.06 6.78
N ALA A 36 -15.09 0.95 5.94
CA ALA A 36 -14.70 1.07 4.55
C ALA A 36 -13.20 1.35 4.37
N ASN A 37 -12.62 2.26 5.15
CA ASN A 37 -11.21 2.66 5.00
C ASN A 37 -10.25 1.49 5.27
N PHE A 38 -10.53 0.70 6.30
CA PHE A 38 -9.74 -0.49 6.60
C PHE A 38 -9.92 -1.59 5.56
N SER A 39 -11.17 -1.83 5.13
CA SER A 39 -11.47 -2.80 4.09
C SER A 39 -10.80 -2.43 2.76
N ASP A 40 -10.84 -1.15 2.39
CA ASP A 40 -10.26 -0.66 1.15
C ASP A 40 -8.74 -0.87 1.13
N ALA A 41 -8.04 -0.60 2.24
CA ALA A 41 -6.58 -0.82 2.31
C ALA A 41 -6.20 -2.31 2.28
N VAL A 42 -6.86 -3.15 3.07
CA VAL A 42 -6.53 -4.58 3.19
C VAL A 42 -6.86 -5.34 1.90
N PHE A 43 -7.88 -4.93 1.16
CA PHE A 43 -8.26 -5.57 -0.11
C PHE A 43 -7.71 -4.85 -1.34
N ASP A 44 -6.73 -3.96 -1.16
CA ASP A 44 -6.01 -3.33 -2.27
C ASP A 44 -4.91 -4.27 -2.83
N VAL A 45 -4.56 -4.07 -4.09
CA VAL A 45 -3.43 -4.76 -4.73
C VAL A 45 -2.11 -4.44 -4.05
N HIS A 46 -1.98 -3.24 -3.47
CA HIS A 46 -0.77 -2.79 -2.77
C HIS A 46 -0.48 -3.67 -1.54
N PHE A 47 -1.48 -3.93 -0.69
CA PHE A 47 -1.33 -4.83 0.47
C PHE A 47 -0.92 -6.25 0.04
N VAL A 48 -1.58 -6.81 -0.98
CA VAL A 48 -1.25 -8.16 -1.47
C VAL A 48 0.19 -8.22 -2.00
N ALA A 49 0.60 -7.19 -2.76
CA ALA A 49 1.96 -7.09 -3.27
C ALA A 49 2.98 -6.94 -2.13
N HIS A 50 2.65 -6.15 -1.09
CA HIS A 50 3.46 -5.98 0.10
C HIS A 50 3.65 -7.31 0.82
N PHE A 51 2.55 -7.97 1.21
CA PHE A 51 2.58 -9.23 1.95
C PHE A 51 3.36 -10.33 1.23
N LEU A 52 3.11 -10.51 -0.07
CA LEU A 52 3.85 -11.50 -0.87
C LEU A 52 5.32 -11.12 -1.04
N GLY A 53 5.61 -9.83 -1.19
CA GLY A 53 6.96 -9.29 -1.27
C GLY A 53 7.74 -9.50 0.03
N TRP A 54 7.12 -9.24 1.18
CA TRP A 54 7.69 -9.45 2.50
C TRP A 54 7.95 -10.93 2.78
N TRP A 55 6.99 -11.79 2.47
CA TRP A 55 7.17 -13.24 2.58
C TRP A 55 8.33 -13.75 1.69
N GLY A 56 8.42 -13.27 0.45
CA GLY A 56 9.53 -13.59 -0.45
C GLY A 56 10.87 -13.10 0.08
N LYS A 57 10.93 -11.85 0.57
CA LYS A 57 12.08 -11.24 1.25
C LYS A 57 12.54 -12.11 2.43
N MET A 58 11.61 -12.57 3.27
CA MET A 58 11.91 -13.45 4.41
C MET A 58 12.48 -14.79 3.98
N MET A 59 11.95 -15.43 2.93
CA MET A 59 12.50 -16.68 2.41
C MET A 59 13.93 -16.54 1.88
N ILE A 60 14.24 -15.40 1.24
CA ILE A 60 15.56 -15.13 0.65
C ILE A 60 16.57 -14.77 1.73
N MET A 61 16.25 -13.78 2.58
CA MET A 61 17.18 -13.26 3.59
C MET A 61 17.37 -14.23 4.75
N ARG A 62 16.32 -15.02 5.08
CA ARG A 62 16.31 -15.99 6.20
C ARG A 62 16.69 -15.37 7.55
N ASP A 63 16.57 -14.05 7.66
CA ASP A 63 16.84 -13.27 8.86
C ASP A 63 15.73 -12.23 9.03
N TRP A 64 15.06 -12.30 10.17
CA TRP A 64 13.89 -11.48 10.46
C TRP A 64 14.25 -10.03 10.80
N TYR A 65 15.42 -9.78 11.39
CA TYR A 65 15.89 -8.43 11.69
C TYR A 65 16.26 -7.67 10.43
N LEU A 66 16.93 -8.35 9.48
CA LEU A 66 17.29 -7.74 8.21
C LEU A 66 16.03 -7.43 7.39
N ALA A 67 15.05 -8.34 7.36
CA ALA A 67 13.78 -8.10 6.68
C ALA A 67 13.03 -6.89 7.28
N TRP A 68 12.98 -6.81 8.61
CA TRP A 68 12.43 -5.65 9.31
C TRP A 68 13.17 -4.35 9.03
N ALA A 69 14.51 -4.37 9.04
CA ALA A 69 15.31 -3.20 8.70
C ALA A 69 15.03 -2.73 7.27
N CYS A 70 14.83 -3.67 6.33
CA CYS A 70 14.38 -3.35 4.98
C CYS A 70 12.98 -2.74 4.97
N SER A 71 11.99 -3.32 5.67
CA SER A 71 10.63 -2.76 5.76
C SER A 71 10.64 -1.34 6.31
N ILE A 72 11.32 -1.08 7.44
CA ILE A 72 11.49 0.28 7.98
C ILE A 72 12.13 1.22 6.96
N GLY A 73 13.09 0.73 6.17
CA GLY A 73 13.70 1.51 5.09
C GLY A 73 12.70 1.90 4.00
N PHE A 74 11.82 0.99 3.58
CA PHE A 74 10.76 1.27 2.62
C PHE A 74 9.74 2.28 3.18
N GLU A 75 9.33 2.13 4.44
CA GLU A 75 8.45 3.12 5.11
C GLU A 75 9.02 4.53 5.09
N ILE A 76 10.31 4.67 5.40
CA ILE A 76 10.99 5.97 5.38
C ILE A 76 10.96 6.55 3.96
N CYS A 77 11.17 5.72 2.93
CA CYS A 77 11.06 6.16 1.55
C CYS A 77 9.64 6.64 1.22
N GLU A 78 8.61 5.90 1.59
CA GLU A 78 7.22 6.25 1.31
C GLU A 78 6.81 7.56 1.99
N ILE A 79 7.13 7.73 3.28
CA ILE A 79 6.89 8.99 4.01
C ILE A 79 7.64 10.15 3.36
N THR A 80 8.85 9.92 2.86
CA THR A 80 9.65 10.95 2.17
C THR A 80 9.04 11.32 0.83
N PHE A 81 8.52 10.35 0.08
CA PHE A 81 8.03 10.54 -1.29
C PHE A 81 6.51 10.76 -1.40
N ARG A 82 5.74 10.72 -0.32
CA ARG A 82 4.29 11.01 -0.33
C ARG A 82 3.92 12.40 -0.82
N HIS A 83 4.87 13.33 -0.85
CA HIS A 83 4.65 14.67 -1.41
C HIS A 83 4.71 14.69 -2.94
N TRP A 84 5.25 13.63 -3.55
CA TRP A 84 5.34 13.46 -4.99
C TRP A 84 4.26 12.54 -5.54
N LEU A 85 3.90 11.50 -4.78
CA LEU A 85 2.84 10.57 -5.16
C LEU A 85 1.78 10.49 -4.06
N PRO A 86 0.54 10.94 -4.32
CA PRO A 86 -0.55 10.88 -3.34
C PRO A 86 -0.86 9.47 -2.83
N ASN A 87 -0.54 8.43 -3.59
CA ASN A 87 -0.76 7.03 -3.18
C ASN A 87 -0.02 6.66 -1.91
N PHE A 88 1.16 7.25 -1.63
CA PHE A 88 1.91 7.01 -0.39
C PHE A 88 1.38 7.82 0.81
N TRP A 89 0.29 8.58 0.65
CA TRP A 89 -0.45 9.09 1.79
C TRP A 89 -1.34 8.00 2.34
N GLU A 90 -0.78 7.21 3.25
CA GLU A 90 -1.44 6.10 3.89
C GLU A 90 -1.73 6.40 5.36
N CYS A 91 -2.45 5.48 6.00
CA CYS A 91 -2.81 5.63 7.39
C CYS A 91 -1.69 5.22 8.33
N TRP A 92 -1.66 5.81 9.53
CA TRP A 92 -0.65 5.48 10.53
C TRP A 92 -0.63 3.99 10.90
N TRP A 93 -1.78 3.31 10.84
CA TRP A 93 -1.88 1.89 11.13
C TRP A 93 -1.42 1.02 9.95
N ASP A 94 -1.43 1.55 8.73
CA ASP A 94 -0.92 0.90 7.52
C ASP A 94 0.59 0.74 7.66
N HIS A 95 1.28 1.89 7.83
CA HIS A 95 2.72 2.00 8.09
C HIS A 95 3.25 1.14 9.25
N LEU A 96 2.42 0.84 10.25
CA LEU A 96 2.84 0.10 11.44
C LEU A 96 2.51 -1.39 11.39
N PHE A 97 1.38 -1.76 10.79
CA PHE A 97 0.86 -3.12 10.89
C PHE A 97 0.80 -3.84 9.55
N LEU A 98 0.55 -3.13 8.46
CA LEU A 98 0.41 -3.73 7.14
C LEU A 98 1.72 -3.70 6.35
N ASP A 99 2.53 -2.65 6.50
CA ASP A 99 3.77 -2.49 5.72
C ASP A 99 5.07 -2.83 6.49
N LEU A 100 4.98 -2.93 7.81
CA LEU A 100 6.12 -3.38 8.62
C LEU A 100 6.26 -4.92 8.67
N PHE A 101 5.19 -5.66 8.35
CA PHE A 101 5.02 -7.08 8.62
C PHE A 101 4.58 -7.93 7.42
#